data_AF-A0A7K9Q2Q1-F1
#
_entry.id   AF-A0A7K9Q2Q1-F1
#
_cell.length_a   1.000
_cell.length_b   1.000
_cell.length_c   1.000
_cell.angle_alpha   90.00
_cell.angle_beta   90.00
_cell.angle_gamma   90.00
#
_symmetry.space_group_name_H-M   'P 1'
#
loop_
_entity.id
_entity.type
_entity.pdbx_description
1 polymer ?
#
loop_
_entity_poly.entity_id
_entity_poly.type
_entity_poly.pdbx_seq_one_letter_code
_entity_poly.pdbx_strand_id
1 'polypeptide(L)'
;AGGAVADELANAAARGDLQRLRELLDRAADPNAVNSYGRTPIQVMMLSSPRVAELLLRRGADPNLPDPRTGCLPAHDAARAGFVETLAALHRA
;
A
#
# COMPACT_ATOMS: atom_id res chain seq x y z
N ALA A 1 17.21 -7.93 9.70
CA ALA A 1 16.19 -8.87 9.19
C ALA A 1 14.83 -8.21 8.87
N GLY A 2 14.63 -6.90 9.09
CA GLY A 2 13.34 -6.24 8.80
C GLY A 2 13.05 -5.94 7.32
N GLY A 3 14.08 -5.81 6.47
CA GLY A 3 13.91 -5.48 5.05
C GLY A 3 13.16 -6.55 4.25
N ALA A 4 13.44 -7.83 4.49
CA ALA A 4 12.81 -8.93 3.74
C ALA A 4 11.28 -8.98 3.94
N VAL A 5 10.79 -8.75 5.17
CA VAL A 5 9.34 -8.72 5.45
C VAL A 5 8.70 -7.50 4.80
N ALA A 6 9.36 -6.33 4.80
CA ALA A 6 8.86 -5.15 4.12
C ALA A 6 8.76 -5.34 2.61
N ASP A 7 9.77 -5.98 1.99
CA ASP A 7 9.75 -6.34 0.58
C ASP A 7 8.63 -7.35 0.27
N GLU A 8 8.44 -8.38 1.09
CA GLU A 8 7.33 -9.34 0.93
C GLU A 8 5.96 -8.66 1.03
N LEU A 9 5.79 -7.76 2.01
CA LEU A 9 4.55 -7.03 2.24
C LEU A 9 4.23 -6.10 1.06
N ALA A 10 5.22 -5.35 0.59
CA ALA A 10 5.12 -4.49 -0.58
C ALA A 10 4.82 -5.29 -1.86
N ASN A 11 5.47 -6.44 -2.06
CA ASN A 11 5.22 -7.31 -3.20
C ASN A 11 3.81 -7.91 -3.19
N ALA A 12 3.30 -8.34 -2.02
CA ALA A 12 1.93 -8.82 -1.89
C ALA A 12 0.91 -7.72 -2.24
N ALA A 13 1.13 -6.49 -1.76
CA ALA A 13 0.30 -5.33 -2.10
C ALA A 13 0.34 -5.03 -3.61
N ALA A 14 1.51 -4.98 -4.22
CA ALA A 14 1.70 -4.68 -5.64
C ALA A 14 1.06 -5.72 -6.58
N ARG A 15 1.06 -6.99 -6.16
CA ARG A 15 0.43 -8.10 -6.90
C ARG A 15 -1.07 -8.23 -6.64
N GLY A 16 -1.62 -7.46 -5.71
CA GLY A 16 -3.01 -7.59 -5.27
C GLY A 16 -3.30 -8.90 -4.54
N ASP A 17 -2.27 -9.56 -3.99
CA ASP A 17 -2.38 -10.81 -3.25
C ASP A 17 -2.94 -10.54 -1.85
N LEU A 18 -4.27 -10.38 -1.80
CA LEU A 18 -4.99 -9.98 -0.59
C LEU A 18 -4.82 -10.99 0.55
N GLN A 19 -4.69 -12.29 0.22
CA GLN A 19 -4.51 -13.34 1.22
C GLN A 19 -3.11 -13.25 1.83
N ARG A 20 -2.05 -13.21 1.01
CA ARG A 20 -0.69 -13.10 1.53
C ARG A 20 -0.49 -11.80 2.29
N LEU A 21 -1.05 -10.71 1.79
CA LEU A 21 -1.00 -9.41 2.44
C LEU A 21 -1.65 -9.45 3.83
N ARG A 22 -2.82 -10.11 3.94
CA ARG A 22 -3.51 -10.33 5.21
C ARG A 22 -2.66 -11.11 6.19
N GLU A 23 -2.10 -12.24 5.76
CA GLU A 23 -1.26 -13.11 6.59
C GLU A 23 -0.04 -12.38 7.16
N LEU A 24 0.64 -11.57 6.35
CA LEU A 24 1.80 -10.79 6.78
C LEU A 24 1.41 -9.76 7.83
N LEU A 25 0.33 -9.00 7.60
CA LEU A 25 -0.16 -7.99 8.54
C LEU A 25 -0.70 -8.63 9.84
N ASP A 26 -1.27 -9.84 9.77
CA ASP A 26 -1.72 -10.60 10.95
C ASP A 26 -0.55 -11.06 11.83
N ARG A 27 0.63 -11.22 11.24
CA ARG A 27 1.89 -11.52 11.95
C ARG A 27 2.60 -10.24 12.45
N ALA A 28 1.84 -9.15 12.61
CA ALA A 28 2.33 -7.85 13.06
C ALA A 28 3.43 -7.25 12.16
N ALA A 29 3.43 -7.55 10.85
CA ALA A 29 4.22 -6.76 9.91
C ALA A 29 3.74 -5.30 9.94
N ASP A 30 4.70 -4.36 10.02
CA ASP A 30 4.40 -2.94 10.01
C ASP A 30 3.86 -2.52 8.62
N PRO A 31 2.61 -2.04 8.52
CA PRO A 31 2.00 -1.61 7.25
C PRO A 31 2.69 -0.40 6.61
N ASN A 32 3.52 0.33 7.37
CA ASN A 32 4.29 1.49 6.92
C ASN A 32 5.78 1.17 6.72
N ALA A 33 6.19 -0.09 6.86
CA ALA A 33 7.57 -0.49 6.62
C ALA A 33 7.96 -0.19 5.17
N VAL A 34 9.09 0.50 4.98
CA VAL A 34 9.61 0.80 3.66
C VAL A 34 10.35 -0.41 3.09
N ASN A 35 10.03 -0.76 1.85
CA ASN A 35 10.73 -1.80 1.10
C ASN A 35 12.14 -1.34 0.67
N SER A 36 12.87 -2.20 -0.03
CA SER A 36 14.19 -1.92 -0.59
C SER A 36 14.25 -0.74 -1.56
N TYR A 37 13.11 -0.28 -2.08
CA TYR A 37 12.97 0.91 -2.91
C TYR A 37 12.59 2.18 -2.13
N GLY A 38 12.52 2.11 -0.80
CA GLY A 38 12.13 3.23 0.06
C GLY A 38 10.64 3.56 -0.01
N ARG A 39 9.78 2.60 -0.39
CA ARG A 39 8.33 2.80 -0.55
C ARG A 39 7.55 1.94 0.43
N THR A 40 6.43 2.47 0.90
CA THR A 40 5.49 1.71 1.74
C THR A 40 4.57 0.83 0.88
N PRO A 41 3.97 -0.24 1.45
CA PRO A 41 3.03 -1.10 0.75
C PRO A 41 1.88 -0.34 0.06
N ILE A 42 1.35 0.71 0.68
CA ILE A 42 0.23 1.49 0.11
C ILE A 42 0.65 2.35 -1.09
N GLN A 43 1.93 2.71 -1.20
CA GLN A 43 2.47 3.42 -2.36
C GLN A 43 2.66 2.52 -3.59
N VAL A 44 2.91 1.22 -3.39
CA VAL A 44 3.15 0.27 -4.48
C VAL A 44 1.97 -0.64 -4.78
N MET A 45 0.87 -0.52 -4.04
CA MET A 45 -0.25 -1.44 -4.14
C MET A 45 -0.88 -1.50 -5.53
N MET A 46 -1.55 -2.62 -5.84
CA MET A 46 -2.37 -2.76 -7.03
C MET A 46 -3.53 -1.76 -7.01
N LEU A 47 -3.36 -0.63 -7.69
CA LEU A 47 -4.33 0.47 -7.66
C LEU A 47 -5.72 0.09 -8.22
N SER A 48 -5.82 -0.94 -9.05
CA SER A 48 -7.10 -1.49 -9.52
C SER A 48 -7.85 -2.30 -8.46
N SER A 49 -7.25 -2.54 -7.28
CA SER A 49 -7.82 -3.31 -6.19
C SER A 49 -8.09 -2.44 -4.97
N PRO A 50 -9.28 -1.80 -4.87
CA PRO A 50 -9.65 -1.01 -3.69
C PRO A 50 -9.59 -1.81 -2.39
N ARG A 51 -9.80 -3.13 -2.46
CA ARG A 51 -9.69 -4.04 -1.31
C ARG A 51 -8.30 -4.08 -0.68
N VAL A 52 -7.24 -3.94 -1.50
CA VAL A 52 -5.86 -3.88 -1.00
C VAL A 52 -5.64 -2.58 -0.24
N ALA A 53 -6.10 -1.46 -0.79
CA ALA A 53 -6.08 -0.16 -0.12
C ALA A 53 -6.79 -0.22 1.22
N GLU A 54 -8.04 -0.70 1.23
CA GLU A 54 -8.84 -0.84 2.45
C GLU A 54 -8.19 -1.74 3.49
N LEU A 55 -7.57 -2.85 3.09
CA LEU A 55 -6.86 -3.73 4.01
C LEU A 55 -5.69 -3.00 4.67
N LEU A 56 -4.82 -2.36 3.88
CA LEU A 56 -3.67 -1.60 4.39
C LEU A 56 -4.12 -0.49 5.34
N LEU A 57 -5.11 0.30 4.93
CA LEU A 57 -5.69 1.40 5.73
C LEU A 57 -6.26 0.89 7.06
N ARG A 58 -7.03 -0.20 7.05
CA ARG A 58 -7.57 -0.84 8.28
C ARG A 58 -6.47 -1.35 9.21
N ARG A 59 -5.25 -1.57 8.71
CA ARG A 59 -4.10 -1.97 9.52
C ARG A 59 -3.23 -0.79 9.96
N GLY A 60 -3.58 0.44 9.60
CA GLY A 60 -2.87 1.65 10.01
C GLY A 60 -1.83 2.14 9.00
N ALA A 61 -1.91 1.73 7.73
CA ALA A 61 -1.10 2.33 6.68
C ALA A 61 -1.45 3.82 6.52
N ASP A 62 -0.44 4.67 6.42
CA ASP A 62 -0.61 6.10 6.16
C ASP A 62 -0.62 6.36 4.63
N PRO A 63 -1.78 6.74 4.06
CA PRO A 63 -1.89 7.04 2.62
C PRO A 63 -1.33 8.41 2.25
N ASN A 64 -0.95 9.25 3.22
CA ASN A 64 -0.50 10.62 3.00
C ASN A 64 1.02 10.74 2.97
N LEU A 65 1.74 9.61 2.92
CA LEU A 65 3.18 9.58 2.72
C LEU A 65 3.51 9.83 1.25
N PRO A 66 4.26 10.91 0.91
CA PRO A 66 4.65 11.18 -0.47
C PRO A 66 5.70 10.19 -0.95
N ASP A 67 5.59 9.78 -2.21
CA ASP A 67 6.63 9.01 -2.89
C ASP A 67 7.95 9.83 -2.89
N PRO A 68 9.06 9.28 -2.39
CA PRO A 68 10.31 10.03 -2.25
C PRO A 68 10.89 10.56 -3.57
N ARG A 69 10.51 9.98 -4.71
CA ARG A 69 11.04 10.32 -6.03
C ARG A 69 10.12 11.29 -6.78
N THR A 70 8.81 11.18 -6.62
CA THR A 70 7.84 11.98 -7.38
C THR A 70 7.09 13.01 -6.54
N GLY A 71 7.07 12.85 -5.21
CA GLY A 71 6.22 13.63 -4.31
C GLY A 71 4.73 13.29 -4.39
N CYS A 72 4.35 12.32 -5.22
CA CYS A 72 2.94 11.93 -5.37
C CYS A 72 2.45 11.12 -4.17
N LEU A 73 1.19 11.33 -3.79
CA LEU A 73 0.46 10.44 -2.91
C LEU A 73 -0.14 9.29 -3.72
N PRO A 74 -0.40 8.12 -3.11
CA PRO A 74 -1.21 7.04 -3.69
C PRO A 74 -2.51 7.54 -4.34
N ALA A 75 -3.16 8.55 -3.74
CA ALA A 75 -4.38 9.16 -4.28
C ALA A 75 -4.17 9.88 -5.62
N HIS A 76 -3.02 10.53 -5.82
CA HIS A 76 -2.70 11.16 -7.11
C HIS A 76 -2.58 10.10 -8.22
N ASP A 77 -1.95 8.96 -7.91
CA ASP A 77 -1.79 7.87 -8.87
C ASP A 77 -3.13 7.18 -9.18
N ALA A 78 -3.96 6.94 -8.16
CA ALA A 78 -5.31 6.41 -8.35
C ALA A 78 -6.20 7.33 -9.20
N ALA A 79 -6.14 8.65 -8.95
CA ALA A 79 -6.88 9.64 -9.73
C ALA A 79 -6.41 9.69 -11.19
N ARG A 80 -5.09 9.73 -11.42
CA ARG A 80 -4.48 9.75 -12.75
C ARG A 80 -4.80 8.51 -13.58
N ALA A 81 -4.90 7.35 -12.94
CA ALA A 81 -5.24 6.08 -13.59
C ALA A 81 -6.75 5.82 -13.71
N GLY A 82 -7.61 6.66 -13.10
CA GLY A 82 -9.06 6.50 -13.15
C GLY A 82 -9.63 5.42 -12.21
N PHE A 83 -8.88 5.00 -11.18
CA PHE A 83 -9.35 4.03 -10.19
C PHE A 83 -10.19 4.70 -9.11
N VAL A 84 -11.43 5.06 -9.46
CA VAL A 84 -12.33 5.88 -8.64
C VAL A 84 -12.60 5.26 -7.26
N GLU A 85 -12.81 3.95 -7.18
CA GLU A 85 -13.07 3.26 -5.90
C GLU A 85 -11.85 3.28 -4.97
N THR A 86 -10.65 3.05 -5.53
CA THR A 86 -9.39 3.13 -4.81
C THR A 86 -9.09 4.54 -4.35
N LEU A 87 -9.33 5.54 -5.21
CA LEU A 87 -9.22 6.95 -4.85
C LEU A 87 -10.17 7.29 -3.69
N ALA A 88 -11.41 6.83 -3.76
CA ALA A 88 -12.39 7.05 -2.69
C ALA A 88 -11.99 6.36 -1.38
N ALA A 89 -11.37 5.18 -1.43
CA ALA A 89 -10.83 4.51 -0.24
C ALA A 89 -9.68 5.33 0.38
N LEU A 90 -8.74 5.81 -0.44
CA LEU A 90 -7.58 6.59 0.01
C LEU A 90 -7.95 7.97 0.56
N HIS A 91 -8.97 8.62 0.02
CA HIS A 91 -9.41 9.95 0.48
C HIS A 91 -10.16 9.93 1.82
N ARG A 92 -10.77 8.80 2.18
CA ARG A 92 -11.58 8.66 3.40
C ARG A 92 -10.77 8.23 4.63
N ALA A 93 -9.48 8.01 4.47
CA ALA A 93 -8.58 7.50 5.49
C ALA A 93 -7.93 8.61 6.33
#